data_AF-A0A448WC97-F1
#
_entry.id   AF-A0A448WC97-F1
#
_cell.length_a   1.000
_cell.length_b   1.000
_cell.length_c   1.000
_cell.angle_alpha   90.00
_cell.angle_beta   90.00
_cell.angle_gamma   90.00
#
_symmetry.space_group_name_H-M   'P 1'
#
loop_
_entity.id
_entity.type
_entity.pdbx_description
1 polymer ?
#
loop_
_entity_poly.entity_id
_entity_poly.type
_entity_poly.pdbx_seq_one_letter_code
_entity_poly.pdbx_strand_id
1 'polypeptide(L)'
;MEETELLSIFDVQYTYTNISREKALKALLDSFDRQEDISEADAQEGVVNTTNQFDNKDNLLHIQRQQTFGLPVGSPLSSLMANVYMNKLKDNFKTSLLQPEVLMRYLDDYFAL
;
A
#
# COMPACT_ATOMS: atom_id res chain seq x y z
N MET A 1 -29.44 -25.37 -13.56
CA MET A 1 -28.89 -24.13 -13.00
C MET A 1 -27.42 -24.18 -13.37
N GLU A 2 -27.02 -23.48 -14.42
CA GLU A 2 -25.61 -23.45 -14.82
C GLU A 2 -24.91 -22.51 -13.83
N GLU A 3 -23.99 -23.05 -13.02
CA GLU A 3 -23.09 -22.24 -12.20
C GLU A 3 -22.05 -21.60 -13.14
N THR A 4 -22.36 -20.43 -13.71
CA THR A 4 -21.45 -19.68 -14.59
C THR A 4 -20.61 -18.64 -13.85
N GLU A 5 -20.71 -18.55 -12.52
CA GLU A 5 -19.97 -17.60 -11.71
C GLU A 5 -18.69 -18.25 -11.16
N LEU A 6 -17.53 -17.68 -11.52
CA LEU A 6 -16.23 -18.15 -11.07
C LEU A 6 -15.73 -17.27 -9.91
N LEU A 7 -15.85 -17.78 -8.69
CA LEU A 7 -15.25 -17.13 -7.53
C LEU A 7 -13.74 -17.39 -7.46
N SER A 8 -12.95 -16.32 -7.33
CA SER A 8 -11.51 -16.39 -7.07
C SER A 8 -11.13 -15.61 -5.82
N ILE A 9 -10.41 -16.28 -4.92
CA ILE A 9 -9.83 -15.67 -3.71
C ILE A 9 -8.32 -15.91 -3.78
N PHE A 10 -7.54 -14.83 -3.68
CA PHE A 10 -6.09 -14.92 -3.73
C PHE A 10 -5.45 -13.91 -2.78
N ASP A 11 -4.27 -14.27 -2.29
CA ASP A 11 -3.46 -13.45 -1.39
C ASP A 11 -2.15 -13.03 -2.07
N VAL A 12 -1.71 -11.80 -1.80
CA VAL A 12 -0.43 -11.28 -2.29
C VAL A 12 0.64 -11.53 -1.24
N GLN A 13 1.42 -12.58 -1.46
CA GLN A 13 2.48 -12.97 -0.54
C GLN A 13 3.47 -11.84 -0.25
N TYR A 14 3.78 -11.70 1.04
CA TYR A 14 4.82 -10.82 1.56
C TYR A 14 4.68 -9.35 1.12
N THR A 15 3.47 -8.81 1.23
CA THR A 15 3.08 -7.45 0.79
C THR A 15 4.07 -6.39 1.24
N TYR A 16 4.37 -6.34 2.53
CA TYR A 16 5.24 -5.30 3.08
C TYR A 16 6.66 -5.41 2.57
N THR A 17 7.22 -6.61 2.47
CA THR A 17 8.60 -6.76 1.99
C THR A 17 8.69 -6.57 0.48
N ASN A 18 7.66 -6.91 -0.29
CA ASN A 18 7.69 -6.82 -1.76
C ASN A 18 7.39 -5.41 -2.31
N ILE A 19 6.88 -4.50 -1.48
CA ILE A 19 6.61 -3.12 -1.90
C ILE A 19 7.86 -2.27 -1.68
N SER A 20 8.42 -1.72 -2.77
CA SER A 20 9.50 -0.73 -2.69
C SER A 20 9.05 0.51 -1.92
N ARG A 21 9.86 0.93 -0.93
CA ARG A 21 9.65 2.15 -0.14
C ARG A 21 9.43 3.37 -1.03
N GLU A 22 10.27 3.55 -2.05
CA GLU A 22 10.20 4.66 -2.99
C GLU A 22 8.89 4.67 -3.77
N LYS A 23 8.46 3.49 -4.26
CA LYS A 23 7.21 3.36 -5.04
C LYS A 23 5.98 3.63 -4.17
N ALA A 24 5.99 3.16 -2.93
CA ALA A 24 4.89 3.40 -1.99
C ALA A 24 4.85 4.85 -1.51
N LEU A 25 6.00 5.46 -1.26
CA LEU A 25 6.11 6.88 -0.92
C LEU A 25 5.57 7.73 -2.07
N LYS A 26 5.99 7.45 -3.31
CA LYS A 26 5.46 8.13 -4.48
C LYS A 26 3.95 7.93 -4.60
N ALA A 27 3.44 6.72 -4.42
CA ALA A 27 2.01 6.46 -4.49
C ALA A 27 1.22 7.24 -3.41
N LEU A 28 1.79 7.40 -2.21
CA LEU A 28 1.21 8.20 -1.14
C LEU A 28 1.21 9.69 -1.50
N LEU A 29 2.32 10.23 -1.99
CA LEU A 29 2.42 11.63 -2.44
C LEU A 29 1.45 11.93 -3.59
N ASP A 30 1.42 11.07 -4.61
CA ASP A 30 0.48 11.16 -5.76
C ASP A 30 -1.00 11.15 -5.29
N SER A 31 -1.30 10.65 -4.08
CA SER A 31 -2.65 10.64 -3.52
C SER A 31 -3.03 11.97 -2.83
N PHE A 32 -2.04 12.74 -2.37
CA PHE A 32 -2.24 14.07 -1.80
C PHE A 32 -2.43 15.14 -2.87
N ASP A 33 -1.83 15.01 -4.06
CA ASP A 33 -2.08 15.93 -5.18
C ASP A 33 -3.55 15.99 -5.61
N ARG A 34 -4.36 15.00 -5.20
CA ARG A 34 -5.81 14.97 -5.42
C ARG A 34 -6.61 15.70 -4.34
N GLN A 35 -5.96 16.19 -3.28
CA GLN A 35 -6.57 16.93 -2.19
C GLN A 35 -6.17 18.41 -2.30
N GLU A 36 -7.11 19.28 -2.66
CA GLU A 36 -6.87 20.72 -2.85
C GLU A 36 -6.39 21.45 -1.58
N ASP A 37 -6.57 20.84 -0.41
CA ASP A 37 -6.29 21.44 0.90
C ASP A 37 -4.86 21.24 1.41
N ILE A 38 -4.05 20.40 0.75
CA ILE A 38 -2.68 20.08 1.20
C ILE A 38 -1.70 20.45 0.09
N SER A 39 -0.77 21.38 0.39
CA SER A 39 0.27 21.69 -0.58
C SER A 39 1.23 20.50 -0.72
N GLU A 40 1.74 20.27 -1.94
CA GLU A 40 2.70 19.17 -2.21
C GLU A 40 3.94 19.27 -1.29
N ALA A 41 4.40 20.49 -1.02
CA ALA A 41 5.53 20.75 -0.13
C ALA A 41 5.24 20.31 1.32
N ASP A 42 4.05 20.64 1.84
CA ASP A 42 3.63 20.26 3.20
C ASP A 42 3.43 18.74 3.32
N ALA A 43 2.87 18.11 2.28
CA ALA A 43 2.73 16.66 2.22
C ALA A 43 4.08 15.95 2.20
N GLN A 44 5.02 16.41 1.38
CA GLN A 44 6.37 15.87 1.32
C GLN A 44 7.10 16.03 2.65
N GLU A 45 7.08 17.23 3.24
CA GLU A 45 7.70 17.49 4.53
C GLU A 45 7.07 16.62 5.64
N GLY A 46 5.74 16.55 5.68
CA GLY A 46 5.00 15.74 6.64
C GLY A 46 5.34 14.26 6.54
N VAL A 47 5.36 13.70 5.32
CA VAL A 47 5.68 12.29 5.12
C VAL A 47 7.16 11.99 5.43
N VAL A 48 8.09 12.85 5.02
CA VAL A 48 9.53 12.68 5.33
C VAL A 48 9.78 12.72 6.84
N ASN A 49 9.20 13.71 7.53
CA ASN A 49 9.33 13.84 8.99
C ASN A 49 8.70 12.64 9.72
N THR A 50 7.55 12.17 9.23
CA THR A 50 6.84 11.02 9.80
C THR A 50 7.60 9.71 9.56
N THR A 51 8.15 9.50 8.36
CA THR A 51 8.97 8.33 8.02
C THR A 51 10.23 8.28 8.88
N ASN A 52 10.93 9.41 9.00
CA ASN A 52 12.11 9.53 9.87
C ASN A 52 11.77 9.32 11.35
N GLN A 53 10.58 9.74 11.79
CA GLN A 53 10.16 9.56 13.18
C GLN A 53 9.82 8.10 13.50
N PHE A 54 9.15 7.38 12.60
CA PHE A 54 8.83 5.96 12.78
C PHE A 54 10.07 5.06 12.65
N ASP A 55 10.96 5.34 11.69
CA ASP A 55 12.25 4.66 11.56
C ASP A 55 13.11 4.82 12.85
N ASN A 56 12.88 5.88 13.64
CA ASN A 56 13.61 6.15 14.89
C ASN A 56 12.90 5.70 16.17
N LYS A 57 11.55 5.69 16.24
CA LYS A 57 10.78 5.41 17.48
C LYS A 57 10.44 3.94 17.70
N ASP A 58 10.37 3.11 16.66
CA ASP A 58 10.17 1.66 16.82
C ASP A 58 11.46 0.96 17.34
N ASN A 59 12.53 1.71 17.61
CA ASN A 59 13.81 1.23 18.13
C ASN A 59 13.85 0.94 19.64
N LEU A 60 12.77 1.08 20.40
CA LEU A 60 12.83 0.79 21.85
C LEU A 60 12.89 -0.72 22.18
N LEU A 61 12.72 -1.61 21.20
CA LEU A 61 12.94 -3.05 21.37
C LEU A 61 13.74 -3.76 20.24
N HIS A 62 14.26 -3.02 19.25
CA HIS A 62 14.92 -3.62 18.08
C HIS A 62 16.17 -2.85 17.60
N ILE A 63 16.97 -2.35 18.53
CA ILE A 63 18.30 -1.82 18.20
C ILE A 63 19.18 -2.98 17.72
N GLN A 64 19.12 -3.35 16.43
CA GLN A 64 20.21 -3.95 15.63
C GLN A 64 19.87 -4.37 14.19
N ARG A 65 18.63 -4.26 13.69
CA ARG A 65 18.33 -4.62 12.28
C ARG A 65 17.59 -3.50 11.58
N GLN A 66 18.34 -2.68 10.84
CA GLN A 66 17.75 -1.75 9.87
C GLN A 66 17.06 -2.56 8.77
N GLN A 67 15.78 -2.29 8.54
CA GLN A 67 15.06 -2.90 7.43
C GLN A 67 15.52 -2.25 6.12
N THR A 68 16.30 -2.99 5.33
CA THR A 68 16.88 -2.53 4.07
C THR A 68 16.00 -2.81 2.86
N PHE A 69 14.97 -3.65 3.01
CA PHE A 69 14.07 -4.05 1.93
C PHE A 69 12.61 -3.94 2.33
N GLY A 70 11.79 -3.42 1.43
CA GLY A 70 10.36 -3.25 1.66
C GLY A 70 9.99 -2.15 2.65
N LEU A 71 8.76 -2.23 3.15
CA LEU A 71 8.18 -1.37 4.17
C LEU A 71 8.30 -2.00 5.57
N PRO A 72 8.65 -1.22 6.61
CA PRO A 72 8.80 -1.75 7.96
C PRO A 72 7.51 -2.35 8.51
N VAL A 73 7.53 -3.64 8.82
CA VAL A 73 6.37 -4.34 9.40
C VAL A 73 6.17 -3.85 10.83
N GLY A 74 4.92 -3.55 11.20
CA GLY A 74 4.57 -3.02 12.52
C GLY A 74 4.50 -1.50 12.60
N SER A 75 5.01 -0.78 11.60
CA SER A 75 4.82 0.67 11.50
C SER A 75 3.39 0.99 11.01
N PRO A 76 2.63 1.86 11.70
CA PRO A 76 1.32 2.32 11.23
C PRO A 76 1.40 3.01 9.86
N LEU A 77 2.49 3.73 9.59
CA LEU A 77 2.72 4.39 8.30
C LEU A 77 2.90 3.37 7.18
N SER A 78 3.62 2.26 7.42
CA SER A 78 3.78 1.20 6.43
C SER A 78 2.45 0.60 5.99
N SER A 79 1.51 0.40 6.91
CA SER A 79 0.18 -0.11 6.56
C SER A 79 -0.59 0.86 5.67
N LEU A 80 -0.50 2.17 5.96
CA LEU A 80 -1.10 3.19 5.10
C LEU A 80 -0.44 3.20 3.71
N MET A 81 0.89 3.24 3.65
CA MET A 81 1.67 3.25 2.42
C MET A 81 1.38 2.01 1.55
N ALA A 82 1.36 0.82 2.16
CA ALA A 82 1.01 -0.42 1.48
C ALA A 82 -0.41 -0.35 0.92
N ASN A 83 -1.38 0.14 1.70
CA ASN A 83 -2.76 0.22 1.26
C ASN A 83 -2.96 1.19 0.08
N VAL A 84 -2.30 2.36 0.10
CA VAL A 84 -2.35 3.33 -1.01
C VAL A 84 -1.70 2.75 -2.26
N TYR A 85 -0.53 2.13 -2.11
CA TYR A 85 0.16 1.48 -3.23
C TYR A 85 -0.69 0.37 -3.86
N MET A 86 -1.29 -0.50 -3.05
CA MET A 86 -2.16 -1.59 -3.52
C MET A 86 -3.47 -1.07 -4.14
N ASN A 87 -4.01 0.06 -3.67
CA ASN A 87 -5.12 0.74 -4.36
C ASN A 87 -4.73 1.20 -5.76
N LYS A 88 -3.53 1.75 -5.93
CA LYS A 88 -3.02 2.12 -7.25
C LYS A 88 -2.83 0.91 -8.16
N LEU A 89 -2.38 -0.23 -7.63
CA LEU A 89 -2.33 -1.48 -8.38
C LEU A 89 -3.73 -2.00 -8.74
N LYS A 90 -4.71 -1.82 -7.85
CA LYS A 90 -6.10 -2.19 -8.11
C LYS A 90 -6.66 -1.47 -9.36
N ASP A 91 -6.25 -0.23 -9.60
CA ASP A 91 -6.68 0.52 -10.79
C ASP A 91 -6.27 -0.16 -12.11
N ASN A 92 -5.19 -0.96 -12.13
CA ASN A 92 -4.80 -1.72 -13.33
C ASN A 92 -5.83 -2.80 -13.72
N PHE A 93 -6.60 -3.32 -12.76
CA PHE A 93 -7.68 -4.28 -13.06
C PHE A 93 -8.84 -3.61 -13.80
N LYS A 94 -9.05 -2.30 -13.63
CA LYS A 94 -10.09 -1.56 -14.36
C LYS A 94 -9.83 -1.49 -15.87
N THR A 95 -8.57 -1.67 -16.27
CA THR A 95 -8.15 -1.68 -17.68
C THR A 95 -7.94 -3.10 -18.22
N SER A 96 -8.20 -4.14 -17.43
CA SER A 96 -8.03 -5.54 -17.84
C SER A 96 -9.14 -5.98 -18.80
N LEU A 97 -8.79 -6.82 -19.78
CA LEU A 97 -9.76 -7.48 -20.68
C LEU A 97 -10.73 -8.41 -19.92
N LEU A 98 -10.26 -8.98 -18.82
CA LEU A 98 -11.06 -9.79 -17.90
C LEU A 98 -11.15 -9.00 -16.59
N GLN A 99 -12.18 -8.15 -16.49
CA GLN A 99 -12.48 -7.42 -15.27
C GLN A 99 -13.53 -8.20 -14.47
N PRO A 100 -13.26 -8.50 -13.19
CA PRO A 100 -14.29 -9.09 -12.33
C PRO A 100 -15.45 -8.11 -12.15
N GLU A 101 -16.66 -8.64 -12.06
CA GLU A 101 -17.87 -7.88 -11.75
C GLU A 101 -17.80 -7.31 -10.33
N VAL A 102 -17.27 -8.11 -9.40
CA VAL A 102 -17.03 -7.67 -8.01
C VAL A 102 -15.56 -7.84 -7.67
N LEU A 103 -14.90 -6.77 -7.23
CA LEU A 103 -13.53 -6.80 -6.72
C LEU A 103 -13.43 -6.14 -5.35
N MET A 104 -13.33 -6.97 -4.31
CA MET A 104 -13.09 -6.53 -2.93
C MET A 104 -11.64 -6.83 -2.54
N ARG A 105 -11.06 -5.97 -1.70
CA ARG A 105 -9.69 -6.13 -1.20
C ARG A 105 -9.59 -5.69 0.25
N TYR A 106 -8.93 -6.50 1.06
CA TYR A 106 -8.44 -6.11 2.39
C TYR A 106 -6.92 -6.26 2.41
N LEU A 107 -6.21 -5.14 2.27
CA LEU A 107 -4.76 -5.11 2.13
C LEU A 107 -4.24 -6.03 1.00
N ASP A 108 -3.80 -7.23 1.31
CA ASP A 108 -3.27 -8.26 0.41
C ASP A 108 -4.27 -9.32 -0.02
N ASP A 109 -5.37 -9.48 0.73
CA ASP A 109 -6.45 -10.38 0.39
C ASP A 109 -7.33 -9.79 -0.71
N TYR A 110 -7.51 -10.54 -1.81
CA TYR A 110 -8.44 -10.21 -2.89
C TYR A 110 -9.58 -11.22 -2.97
N PHE A 111 -10.77 -10.69 -3.19
CA PHE A 111 -11.98 -11.42 -3.54
C PHE A 111 -12.46 -10.90 -4.90
N ALA A 112 -12.58 -11.80 -5.88
CA ALA A 112 -13.01 -11.50 -7.23
C ALA A 112 -14.14 -12.44 -7.67
N LEU A 113 -15.25 -11.87 -8.13
CA LEU A 113 -16.37 -12.55 -8.77
C LEU A 113 -16.53 -12.05 -10.21
#